data_AF-A0A0P1INL9-F1
#
_entry.id   AF-A0A0P1INL9-F1
#
_cell.length_a   1.000
_cell.length_b   1.000
_cell.length_c   1.000
_cell.angle_alpha   90.00
_cell.angle_beta   90.00
_cell.angle_gamma   90.00
#
_symmetry.space_group_name_H-M   'P 1'
#
loop_
_entity.id
_entity.type
_entity.pdbx_description
1 polymer ?
#
loop_
_entity_poly.entity_id
_entity_poly.type
_entity_poly.pdbx_seq_one_letter_code
_entity_poly.pdbx_strand_id
1 'polypeptide(L)'
;MRSIFLKGFALLTFLLSTSSVSSQETIMIEARRLPSTCVDPLLCVPMSELVLRNIASFSNKESREVMSFINRISSVRGLTDERYDQLNSSKRAIADKYHPSEMSEKLLFLRQHPGFYFDTEVLDGANVTQSFGGYIKTQLQGAGVTFLTKQEWENTPGRPQIKVRYSDRRESEGCIIPFSVSLTISEEAVLVRDADLKVPAVIWSKTVRQNLANRNYTVQSALREAVEYFLEDWRAAK
;
A
#
# COMPACT_ATOMS: atom_id res chain seq x y z
N MET A 1 70.66 -29.35 19.35
CA MET A 1 70.92 -28.18 18.47
C MET A 1 69.69 -27.95 17.60
N ARG A 2 69.14 -26.71 17.63
CA ARG A 2 68.20 -26.03 16.68
C ARG A 2 66.93 -26.80 16.25
N SER A 3 65.74 -26.46 16.79
CA SER A 3 64.80 -25.42 16.33
C SER A 3 64.37 -25.54 14.85
N ILE A 4 63.07 -25.74 14.60
CA ILE A 4 62.17 -24.76 13.93
C ILE A 4 60.71 -25.25 14.03
N PHE A 5 59.86 -24.36 14.54
CA PHE A 5 58.39 -24.37 14.52
C PHE A 5 57.86 -24.28 13.08
N LEU A 6 56.71 -24.90 12.78
CA LEU A 6 55.61 -24.19 12.14
C LEU A 6 54.27 -24.94 12.34
N LYS A 7 53.32 -24.25 12.97
CA LYS A 7 51.90 -24.62 13.08
C LYS A 7 51.22 -24.26 11.76
N GLY A 8 50.48 -25.20 11.17
CA GLY A 8 49.62 -24.97 10.01
C GLY A 8 48.16 -25.17 10.39
N PHE A 9 47.47 -24.05 10.63
CA PHE A 9 46.05 -23.92 10.92
C PHE A 9 45.30 -23.91 9.57
N ALA A 10 44.51 -24.94 9.25
CA ALA A 10 43.66 -24.92 8.06
C ALA A 10 42.30 -24.33 8.43
N LEU A 11 42.14 -23.03 8.16
CA LEU A 11 40.92 -22.25 8.32
C LEU A 11 39.95 -22.60 7.19
N LEU A 12 38.90 -23.37 7.49
CA LEU A 12 37.80 -23.66 6.56
C LEU A 12 37.02 -22.35 6.34
N THR A 13 37.28 -21.67 5.22
CA THR A 13 36.64 -20.40 4.87
C THR A 13 35.33 -20.69 4.14
N PHE A 14 34.21 -20.39 4.79
CA PHE A 14 32.89 -20.29 4.16
C PHE A 14 32.90 -19.12 3.19
N LEU A 15 32.87 -19.39 1.88
CA LEU A 15 32.50 -18.40 0.88
C LEU A 15 30.97 -18.30 0.85
N LEU A 16 30.42 -17.47 1.72
CA LEU A 16 29.07 -16.93 1.57
C LEU A 16 29.14 -15.83 0.50
N SER A 17 28.81 -16.18 -0.74
CA SER A 17 28.49 -15.20 -1.77
C SER A 17 27.14 -14.57 -1.43
N THR A 18 27.13 -13.48 -0.67
CA THR A 18 25.97 -12.61 -0.55
C THR A 18 25.88 -11.76 -1.81
N SER A 19 25.20 -12.26 -2.84
CA SER A 19 24.67 -11.39 -3.89
C SER A 19 23.59 -10.52 -3.27
N SER A 20 23.97 -9.33 -2.84
CA SER A 20 23.04 -8.25 -2.50
C SER A 20 22.28 -7.88 -3.78
N VAL A 21 21.10 -8.44 -3.97
CA VAL A 21 20.14 -7.95 -4.95
C VAL A 21 19.64 -6.62 -4.39
N SER A 22 20.28 -5.53 -4.83
CA SER A 22 19.74 -4.20 -4.67
C SER A 22 18.42 -4.17 -5.42
N SER A 23 17.30 -4.25 -4.68
CA SER A 23 16.00 -3.87 -5.20
C SER A 23 16.10 -2.39 -5.54
N GLN A 24 16.39 -2.08 -6.80
CA GLN A 24 16.30 -0.71 -7.29
C GLN A 24 14.81 -0.41 -7.37
N GLU A 25 14.31 0.39 -6.43
CA GLU A 25 12.98 0.97 -6.50
C GLU A 25 12.82 1.64 -7.87
N THR A 26 12.00 1.03 -8.73
CA THR A 26 11.78 1.53 -10.09
C THR A 26 10.61 2.51 -10.06
N ILE A 27 10.92 3.79 -9.89
CA ILE A 27 9.91 4.84 -10.05
C ILE A 27 9.66 5.00 -11.55
N MET A 28 8.49 4.56 -12.00
CA MET A 28 8.04 4.69 -13.38
C MET A 28 7.22 5.97 -13.54
N ILE A 29 7.52 6.75 -14.58
CA ILE A 29 6.78 7.96 -14.94
C ILE A 29 6.05 7.71 -16.25
N GLU A 30 4.74 7.88 -16.22
CA GLU A 30 3.90 7.92 -17.41
C GLU A 30 3.99 9.33 -18.02
N ALA A 31 4.50 9.41 -19.25
CA ALA A 31 4.61 10.64 -20.00
C ALA A 31 3.94 10.50 -21.38
N ARG A 32 3.53 11.63 -21.96
CA ARG A 32 3.02 11.67 -23.33
C ARG A 32 4.07 12.28 -24.24
N ARG A 33 4.55 11.50 -25.20
CA ARG A 33 5.45 11.96 -26.26
C ARG A 33 4.62 12.63 -27.34
N LEU A 34 4.86 13.92 -27.53
CA LEU A 34 4.23 14.69 -28.61
C LEU A 34 4.91 14.40 -29.96
N PRO A 35 4.19 14.46 -31.09
CA PRO A 35 4.79 14.41 -32.42
C PRO A 35 5.83 15.51 -32.58
N SER A 36 6.95 15.23 -33.24
CA SER A 36 8.01 16.22 -33.49
C SER A 36 7.56 17.37 -34.39
N THR A 37 6.49 17.17 -35.16
CA THR A 37 5.86 18.17 -36.03
C THR A 37 4.84 19.06 -35.30
N CYS A 38 4.68 18.89 -34.00
CA CYS A 38 3.70 19.64 -33.21
C CYS A 38 4.17 21.06 -32.92
N VAL A 39 3.42 22.05 -33.41
CA VAL A 39 3.70 23.49 -33.16
C VAL A 39 3.08 23.96 -31.83
N ASP A 40 1.89 23.47 -31.48
CA ASP A 40 1.20 23.77 -30.22
C ASP A 40 1.00 22.49 -29.39
N PRO A 41 1.73 22.33 -28.27
CA PRO A 41 1.64 21.15 -27.42
C PRO A 41 0.23 20.79 -26.95
N LEU A 42 -0.65 21.77 -26.71
CA LEU A 42 -1.99 21.52 -26.20
C LEU A 42 -2.93 20.95 -27.28
N LEU A 43 -2.75 21.36 -28.52
CA LEU A 43 -3.55 20.87 -29.66
C LEU A 43 -3.14 19.45 -30.08
N CYS A 44 -1.92 19.03 -29.74
CA CYS A 44 -1.40 17.71 -30.11
C CYS A 44 -1.56 16.64 -29.02
N VAL A 45 -2.13 16.97 -27.86
CA VAL A 45 -2.37 15.99 -26.79
C VAL A 45 -3.15 14.76 -27.29
N PRO A 46 -4.19 14.88 -28.14
CA PRO A 46 -4.91 13.71 -28.68
C PRO A 46 -4.03 12.82 -29.58
N MET A 47 -3.00 13.37 -30.21
CA MET A 47 -2.08 12.65 -31.10
C MET A 47 -0.81 12.15 -30.37
N SER A 48 -0.75 12.33 -29.06
CA SER A 48 0.42 11.95 -28.27
C SER A 48 0.49 10.44 -28.01
N GLU A 49 1.70 9.92 -28.03
CA GLU A 49 1.97 8.52 -27.68
C GLU A 49 2.27 8.43 -26.19
N LEU A 50 1.66 7.46 -25.51
CA LEU A 50 1.94 7.19 -24.11
C LEU A 50 3.26 6.42 -23.99
N VAL A 51 4.20 6.96 -23.22
CA VAL A 51 5.51 6.37 -22.99
C VAL A 51 5.72 6.24 -21.49
N LEU A 52 6.02 5.03 -21.05
CA LEU A 52 6.41 4.75 -19.67
C LEU A 52 7.93 4.68 -19.59
N ARG A 53 8.54 5.49 -18.73
CA ARG A 53 10.01 5.49 -18.55
C ARG A 53 10.37 5.36 -17.08
N ASN A 54 11.43 4.60 -16.81
CA ASN A 54 12.03 4.53 -15.49
C ASN A 54 12.80 5.83 -15.21
N ILE A 55 12.57 6.48 -14.07
CA ILE A 55 13.29 7.71 -13.70
C ILE A 55 14.81 7.49 -13.64
N ALA A 56 15.26 6.28 -13.31
CA ALA A 56 16.68 5.92 -13.31
C ALA A 56 17.31 5.96 -14.71
N SER A 57 16.49 5.90 -15.77
CA SER A 57 16.94 6.02 -17.16
C SER A 57 17.02 7.46 -17.66
N PHE A 58 16.67 8.45 -16.83
CA PHE A 58 16.69 9.86 -17.22
C PHE A 58 18.10 10.41 -17.20
N SER A 59 18.41 11.28 -18.16
CA SER A 59 19.58 12.12 -18.09
C SER A 59 19.48 13.10 -16.91
N ASN A 60 20.62 13.58 -16.42
CA ASN A 60 20.68 14.59 -15.35
C ASN A 60 19.88 15.87 -15.66
N LYS A 61 19.65 16.18 -16.95
CA LYS A 61 18.82 17.31 -17.37
C LYS A 61 17.34 16.97 -17.19
N GLU A 62 16.89 15.84 -17.73
CA GLU A 62 15.50 15.37 -17.63
C GLU A 62 15.07 15.19 -16.16
N SER A 63 15.92 14.59 -15.32
CA SER A 63 15.63 14.41 -13.89
C SER A 63 15.43 15.75 -13.16
N ARG A 64 16.22 16.78 -13.50
CA ARG A 64 16.07 18.12 -12.92
C ARG A 64 14.78 18.79 -13.38
N GLU A 65 14.42 18.65 -14.65
CA GLU A 65 13.18 19.22 -15.20
C GLU A 65 11.95 18.58 -14.57
N VAL A 66 11.94 17.25 -14.45
CA VAL A 66 10.86 16.48 -13.82
C VAL A 66 10.71 16.84 -12.34
N MET A 67 11.81 16.89 -11.59
CA MET A 67 11.76 17.29 -10.19
C MET A 67 11.36 18.76 -10.01
N SER A 68 11.78 19.65 -10.92
CA SER A 68 11.31 21.04 -10.91
C SER A 68 9.81 21.12 -11.17
N PHE A 69 9.28 20.33 -12.10
CA PHE A 69 7.85 20.23 -12.37
C PHE A 69 7.07 19.71 -11.16
N ILE A 70 7.50 18.60 -10.55
CA ILE A 70 6.87 18.05 -9.34
C ILE A 70 6.86 19.09 -8.22
N ASN A 71 8.00 19.77 -7.97
CA ASN A 71 8.09 20.82 -6.95
C ASN A 71 7.17 22.02 -7.25
N ARG A 72 6.99 22.38 -8.53
CA ARG A 72 6.05 23.43 -8.94
C ARG A 72 4.62 23.00 -8.69
N ILE A 73 4.23 21.77 -9.06
CA ILE A 73 2.87 21.27 -8.81
C ILE A 73 2.61 21.15 -7.31
N SER A 74 3.57 20.65 -6.53
CA SER A 74 3.41 20.54 -5.07
C SER A 74 3.31 21.90 -4.39
N SER A 75 3.80 22.97 -5.01
CA SER A 75 3.64 24.34 -4.53
C SER A 75 2.28 24.97 -4.87
N VAL A 76 1.54 24.39 -5.83
CA VAL A 76 0.15 24.78 -6.13
C VAL A 76 -0.77 24.14 -5.09
N ARG A 77 -0.93 24.81 -3.94
CA ARG A 77 -1.98 24.46 -2.97
C ARG A 77 -3.35 24.60 -3.62
N GLY A 78 -4.17 23.55 -3.56
CA GLY A 78 -5.59 23.61 -3.93
C GLY A 78 -6.02 22.90 -5.21
N LEU A 79 -5.29 21.89 -5.70
CA LEU A 79 -5.91 20.94 -6.64
C LEU A 79 -6.99 20.15 -5.89
N THR A 80 -8.25 20.47 -6.17
CA THR A 80 -9.42 19.77 -5.63
C THR A 80 -9.48 18.34 -6.18
N ASP A 81 -9.94 17.40 -5.34
CA ASP A 81 -10.00 15.94 -5.59
C ASP A 81 -10.77 15.53 -6.87
N GLU A 82 -11.51 16.44 -7.50
CA GLU A 82 -12.38 16.18 -8.66
C GLU A 82 -11.66 15.66 -9.92
N ARG A 83 -10.32 15.72 -9.98
CA ARG A 83 -9.54 15.22 -11.12
C ARG A 83 -8.99 13.80 -10.94
N TYR A 84 -9.11 13.21 -9.75
CA TYR A 84 -8.59 11.89 -9.43
C TYR A 84 -9.42 10.75 -10.06
N ASP A 85 -10.71 10.99 -10.32
CA ASP A 85 -11.63 9.99 -10.86
C ASP A 85 -11.38 9.65 -12.34
N GLN A 86 -10.81 10.58 -13.11
CA GLN A 86 -10.45 10.33 -14.52
C GLN A 86 -9.26 9.36 -14.69
N LEU A 87 -8.44 9.17 -13.66
CA LEU A 87 -7.27 8.27 -13.70
C LEU A 87 -7.59 6.80 -13.34
N ASN A 88 -8.78 6.51 -12.83
CA ASN A 88 -9.15 5.15 -12.42
C ASN A 88 -9.68 4.27 -13.56
N SER A 89 -10.10 4.86 -14.68
CA SER A 89 -10.60 4.14 -15.85
C SER A 89 -9.49 3.47 -16.67
N SER A 90 -8.23 3.96 -16.61
CA SER A 90 -7.08 3.37 -17.31
C SER A 90 -6.45 2.18 -16.58
N LYS A 91 -6.64 2.03 -15.26
CA LYS A 91 -6.00 0.97 -14.46
C LYS A 91 -6.46 -0.45 -14.82
N ARG A 92 -7.69 -0.62 -15.32
CA ARG A 92 -8.22 -1.96 -15.66
C ARG A 92 -7.60 -2.55 -16.94
N ALA A 93 -7.12 -1.72 -17.87
CA ALA A 93 -6.52 -2.22 -19.11
C ALA A 93 -5.05 -2.69 -18.94
N ILE A 94 -4.41 -2.34 -17.83
CA ILE A 94 -2.99 -2.60 -17.57
C ILE A 94 -2.83 -3.84 -16.65
N ALA A 95 -3.82 -4.15 -15.82
CA ALA A 95 -3.79 -5.27 -14.88
C ALA A 95 -3.59 -6.65 -15.54
N ASP A 96 -4.08 -6.85 -16.76
CA ASP A 96 -4.03 -8.13 -17.47
C ASP A 96 -2.67 -8.43 -18.13
N LYS A 97 -1.68 -7.53 -18.02
CA LYS A 97 -0.38 -7.65 -18.69
C LYS A 97 0.82 -7.91 -17.76
N TYR A 98 0.60 -8.14 -16.48
CA TYR A 98 1.68 -8.35 -15.51
C TYR A 98 1.86 -9.81 -15.13
N HIS A 99 3.11 -10.28 -15.24
CA HIS A 99 3.54 -11.53 -14.62
C HIS A 99 3.38 -11.43 -13.10
N PRO A 100 2.99 -12.53 -12.41
CA PRO A 100 2.95 -12.55 -10.96
C PRO A 100 4.35 -12.28 -10.42
N SER A 101 4.54 -11.11 -9.79
CA SER A 101 5.73 -10.83 -8.99
C SER A 101 5.73 -11.80 -7.79
N GLU A 102 6.85 -12.46 -7.54
CA GLU A 102 7.08 -13.24 -6.31
C GLU A 102 6.84 -12.32 -5.10
N MET A 103 5.74 -12.57 -4.37
CA MET A 103 5.16 -11.77 -3.27
C MET A 103 4.96 -10.28 -3.55
N SER A 104 3.70 -9.83 -3.57
CA SER A 104 3.41 -8.40 -3.58
C SER A 104 4.04 -7.71 -2.36
N GLU A 105 4.65 -6.53 -2.55
CA GLU A 105 5.24 -5.69 -1.49
C GLU A 105 4.29 -5.51 -0.29
N LYS A 106 2.98 -5.56 -0.55
CA LYS A 106 1.90 -5.61 0.43
C LYS A 106 2.07 -6.66 1.53
N LEU A 107 2.58 -7.86 1.19
CA LEU A 107 2.78 -8.94 2.15
C LEU A 107 4.03 -8.75 3.02
N LEU A 108 5.01 -7.95 2.57
CA LEU A 108 6.22 -7.67 3.34
C LEU A 108 5.88 -6.91 4.64
N PHE A 109 4.92 -5.99 4.61
CA PHE A 109 4.49 -5.26 5.80
C PHE A 109 3.74 -6.12 6.83
N LEU A 110 3.19 -7.27 6.41
CA LEU A 110 2.52 -8.21 7.31
C LEU A 110 3.48 -9.22 7.94
N ARG A 111 4.69 -9.37 7.38
CA ARG A 111 5.70 -10.31 7.90
C ARG A 111 6.23 -9.85 9.25
N GLN A 112 6.27 -10.79 10.20
CA GLN A 112 6.83 -10.57 11.54
C GLN A 112 6.23 -9.37 12.29
N HIS A 113 5.02 -8.95 11.90
CA HIS A 113 4.39 -7.78 12.47
C HIS A 113 4.04 -8.05 13.96
N PRO A 114 4.36 -7.13 14.90
CA PRO A 114 4.27 -7.37 16.35
C PRO A 114 2.83 -7.55 16.86
N GLY A 115 1.85 -7.13 16.06
CA GLY A 115 0.43 -7.16 16.39
C GLY A 115 -0.21 -5.80 16.15
N PHE A 116 -1.52 -5.72 16.24
CA PHE A 116 -2.26 -4.49 15.92
C PHE A 116 -3.08 -4.01 17.11
N TYR A 117 -3.18 -2.70 17.30
CA TYR A 117 -4.22 -2.14 18.13
C TYR A 117 -5.55 -2.10 17.37
N PHE A 118 -6.66 -2.37 18.07
CA PHE A 118 -7.98 -2.27 17.47
C PHE A 118 -8.99 -1.76 18.48
N ASP A 119 -9.39 -0.51 18.28
CA ASP A 119 -10.46 0.12 19.04
C ASP A 119 -11.83 -0.34 18.50
N THR A 120 -12.45 -1.22 19.27
CA THR A 120 -13.78 -1.77 18.92
C THR A 120 -14.92 -0.85 19.35
N GLU A 121 -14.70 0.06 20.29
CA GLU A 121 -15.77 0.91 20.83
C GLU A 121 -16.27 1.89 19.76
N VAL A 122 -15.35 2.44 18.97
CA VAL A 122 -15.67 3.32 17.84
C VAL A 122 -16.48 2.60 16.76
N LEU A 123 -16.22 1.31 16.54
CA LEU A 123 -16.91 0.53 15.52
C LEU A 123 -18.28 0.04 16.00
N ASP A 124 -18.38 -0.47 17.22
CA ASP A 124 -19.60 -1.10 17.73
C ASP A 124 -20.64 -0.08 18.24
N GLY A 125 -20.34 1.22 18.18
CA GLY A 125 -21.22 2.31 18.63
C GLY A 125 -22.47 2.56 17.78
N ALA A 126 -22.65 1.89 16.65
CA ALA A 126 -23.84 2.03 15.78
C ALA A 126 -24.61 0.70 15.65
N ASN A 127 -25.95 0.79 15.58
CA ASN A 127 -26.82 -0.39 15.51
C ASN A 127 -26.47 -1.38 14.38
N VAL A 128 -26.03 -0.88 13.23
CA VAL A 128 -25.71 -1.71 12.05
C VAL A 128 -24.38 -2.46 12.20
N THR A 129 -23.45 -1.90 12.98
CA THR A 129 -22.11 -2.43 13.19
C THR A 129 -21.95 -3.11 14.55
N GLN A 130 -23.02 -3.18 15.35
CA GLN A 130 -23.03 -3.88 16.62
C GLN A 130 -22.47 -5.30 16.44
N SER A 131 -21.49 -5.69 17.26
CA SER A 131 -20.76 -6.97 17.23
C SER A 131 -19.68 -7.13 16.15
N PHE A 132 -19.45 -6.15 15.29
CA PHE A 132 -18.39 -6.23 14.28
C PHE A 132 -17.03 -6.36 14.94
N GLY A 133 -16.78 -5.58 16.00
CA GLY A 133 -15.54 -5.61 16.75
C GLY A 133 -15.25 -6.99 17.33
N GLY A 134 -16.24 -7.61 17.97
CA GLY A 134 -16.13 -8.96 18.52
C GLY A 134 -15.88 -10.04 17.45
N TYR A 135 -16.58 -9.95 16.32
CA TYR A 135 -16.38 -10.85 15.18
C TYR A 135 -14.95 -10.75 14.63
N ILE A 136 -14.49 -9.53 14.35
CA ILE A 136 -13.15 -9.26 13.81
C ILE A 136 -12.07 -9.78 14.76
N LYS A 137 -12.15 -9.45 16.06
CA LYS A 137 -11.20 -9.93 17.07
C LYS A 137 -11.12 -11.46 17.08
N THR A 138 -12.28 -12.13 17.13
CA THR A 138 -12.36 -13.59 17.15
C THR A 138 -11.72 -14.22 15.92
N GLN A 139 -12.04 -13.73 14.71
CA GLN A 139 -11.50 -14.28 13.47
C GLN A 139 -9.99 -14.06 13.35
N LEU A 140 -9.51 -12.86 13.67
CA LEU A 140 -8.09 -12.50 13.57
C LEU A 140 -7.25 -13.22 14.64
N GLN A 141 -7.71 -13.28 15.88
CA GLN A 141 -7.06 -14.06 16.95
C GLN A 141 -6.99 -15.54 16.59
N GLY A 142 -8.07 -16.10 16.01
CA GLY A 142 -8.11 -17.48 15.53
C GLY A 142 -7.07 -17.79 14.44
N ALA A 143 -6.60 -16.77 13.71
CA ALA A 143 -5.50 -16.90 12.74
C ALA A 143 -4.11 -16.56 13.33
N GLY A 144 -4.02 -16.37 14.64
CA GLY A 144 -2.79 -16.01 15.34
C GLY A 144 -2.33 -14.60 15.02
N VAL A 145 -3.26 -13.65 14.87
CA VAL A 145 -2.97 -12.20 14.89
C VAL A 145 -2.95 -11.74 16.35
N THR A 146 -1.86 -11.10 16.75
CA THR A 146 -1.73 -10.51 18.09
C THR A 146 -2.46 -9.18 18.17
N PHE A 147 -3.29 -8.98 19.20
CA PHE A 147 -3.87 -7.68 19.50
C PHE A 147 -3.10 -7.01 20.63
N LEU A 148 -2.65 -5.79 20.38
CA LEU A 148 -1.94 -4.98 21.36
C LEU A 148 -2.95 -4.29 22.28
N THR A 149 -2.62 -4.22 23.57
CA THR A 149 -3.24 -3.27 24.48
C THR A 149 -2.89 -1.84 24.08
N LYS A 150 -3.63 -0.84 24.59
CA LYS A 150 -3.32 0.56 24.33
C LYS A 150 -1.89 0.93 24.74
N GLN A 151 -1.42 0.42 25.88
CA GLN A 151 -0.07 0.68 26.38
C GLN A 151 1.00 0.02 25.51
N GLU A 152 0.80 -1.24 25.09
CA GLU A 152 1.74 -1.92 24.18
C GLU A 152 1.79 -1.21 22.82
N TRP A 153 0.64 -0.80 22.31
CA TRP A 153 0.52 -0.05 21.06
C TRP A 153 1.29 1.28 21.08
N GLU A 154 1.15 2.07 22.15
CA GLU A 154 1.86 3.35 22.30
C GLU A 154 3.39 3.18 22.31
N ASN A 155 3.87 2.03 22.80
CA ASN A 155 5.29 1.66 22.86
C ASN A 155 5.79 0.89 21.63
N THR A 156 4.91 0.49 20.73
CA THR A 156 5.27 -0.26 19.51
C THR A 156 5.66 0.73 18.42
N PRO A 157 6.85 0.58 17.78
CA PRO A 157 7.24 1.40 16.64
C PRO A 157 6.16 1.41 15.55
N GLY A 158 5.89 2.59 14.99
CA GLY A 158 4.85 2.76 13.97
C GLY A 158 3.42 2.65 14.51
N ARG A 159 3.17 2.38 15.79
CA ARG A 159 1.82 2.37 16.40
C ARG A 159 0.76 1.71 15.50
N PRO A 160 0.96 0.44 15.12
CA PRO A 160 0.12 -0.20 14.14
C PRO A 160 -1.31 -0.38 14.64
N GLN A 161 -2.28 -0.02 13.81
CA GLN A 161 -3.70 -0.06 14.16
C GLN A 161 -4.57 -0.58 13.03
N ILE A 162 -5.57 -1.38 13.39
CA ILE A 162 -6.68 -1.79 12.54
C ILE A 162 -7.81 -0.76 12.68
N LYS A 163 -8.36 -0.33 11.54
CA LYS A 163 -9.57 0.49 11.46
C LYS A 163 -10.58 -0.20 10.56
N VAL A 164 -11.81 -0.30 11.05
CA VAL A 164 -12.94 -0.71 10.23
C VAL A 164 -13.88 0.46 10.09
N ARG A 165 -14.25 0.76 8.86
CA ARG A 165 -15.20 1.81 8.54
C ARG A 165 -16.37 1.20 7.79
N TYR A 166 -17.55 1.30 8.38
CA TYR A 166 -18.80 1.18 7.65
C TYR A 166 -19.13 2.54 7.03
N SER A 167 -19.63 2.55 5.80
CA SER A 167 -20.22 3.74 5.20
C SER A 167 -21.56 3.34 4.59
N ASP A 168 -22.59 3.99 5.10
CA ASP A 168 -23.93 3.92 4.54
C ASP A 168 -23.97 4.60 3.17
N ARG A 169 -25.08 4.37 2.48
CA ARG A 169 -25.42 4.81 1.13
C ARG A 169 -24.65 6.07 0.70
N ARG A 170 -23.76 5.91 -0.27
CA ARG A 170 -23.14 7.04 -0.98
C ARG A 170 -23.62 7.11 -2.41
N GLU A 171 -24.01 8.31 -2.81
CA GLU A 171 -24.24 8.64 -4.21
C GLU A 171 -22.97 9.32 -4.73
N SER A 172 -22.39 8.74 -5.77
CA SER A 172 -21.19 9.27 -6.43
C SER A 172 -21.40 9.07 -7.93
N GLU A 173 -21.37 10.17 -8.69
CA GLU A 173 -21.48 10.17 -10.16
C GLU A 173 -22.73 9.44 -10.70
N GLY A 174 -23.87 9.55 -10.00
CA GLY A 174 -25.12 8.88 -10.38
C GLY A 174 -25.16 7.38 -10.06
N CYS A 175 -24.10 6.80 -9.51
CA CYS A 175 -24.10 5.45 -8.98
C CYS A 175 -24.47 5.46 -7.49
N ILE A 176 -25.53 4.74 -7.15
CA ILE A 176 -25.91 4.50 -5.76
C ILE A 176 -25.08 3.30 -5.28
N ILE A 177 -24.17 3.54 -4.33
CA ILE A 177 -23.48 2.47 -3.58
C ILE A 177 -24.22 2.33 -2.25
N PRO A 178 -25.07 1.30 -2.06
CA PRO A 178 -25.98 1.32 -0.91
C PRO A 178 -25.26 1.10 0.43
N PHE A 179 -24.11 0.43 0.43
CA PHE A 179 -23.16 0.44 1.54
C PHE A 179 -21.76 0.00 1.12
N SER A 180 -20.77 0.28 1.97
CA SER A 180 -19.44 -0.31 1.91
C SER A 180 -18.84 -0.55 3.29
N VAL A 181 -17.97 -1.54 3.39
CA VAL A 181 -17.14 -1.84 4.55
C VAL A 181 -15.69 -1.77 4.12
N SER A 182 -14.88 -1.00 4.85
CA SER A 182 -13.45 -0.90 4.62
C SER A 182 -12.68 -1.36 5.85
N LEU A 183 -11.80 -2.33 5.70
CA LEU A 183 -10.83 -2.75 6.70
C LEU A 183 -9.48 -2.18 6.29
N THR A 184 -8.82 -1.45 7.19
CA THR A 184 -7.55 -0.76 6.93
C THR A 184 -6.59 -1.04 8.06
N ILE A 185 -5.32 -1.23 7.73
CA ILE A 185 -4.22 -1.27 8.68
C ILE A 185 -3.31 -0.10 8.36
N SER A 186 -3.01 0.68 9.38
CA SER A 186 -2.15 1.84 9.26
C SER A 186 -1.10 1.87 10.34
N GLU A 187 0.04 2.46 10.01
CA GLU A 187 1.16 2.75 10.90
C GLU A 187 1.50 4.24 10.85
N GLU A 188 2.05 4.81 11.91
CA GLU A 188 2.69 6.12 11.90
C GLU A 188 4.07 6.02 11.24
N ALA A 189 4.23 6.69 10.10
CA ALA A 189 5.53 6.95 9.50
C ALA A 189 6.06 8.30 9.98
N VAL A 190 7.37 8.37 10.17
CA VAL A 190 8.08 9.60 10.53
C VAL A 190 8.90 10.04 9.32
N LEU A 191 8.84 11.32 8.97
CA LEU A 191 9.66 11.84 7.88
C LEU A 191 11.11 11.95 8.33
N VAL A 192 12.04 11.39 7.53
CA VAL A 192 13.49 11.47 7.81
C VAL A 192 13.98 12.91 7.93
N ARG A 193 13.35 13.85 7.21
CA ARG A 193 13.72 15.27 7.22
C ARG A 193 13.08 16.08 8.35
N ASP A 194 12.02 15.55 8.96
CA ASP A 194 11.27 16.21 10.02
C ASP A 194 10.67 15.15 10.95
N ALA A 195 11.40 14.85 12.04
CA ALA A 195 11.05 13.79 12.97
C ALA A 195 9.81 14.11 13.82
N ASP A 196 9.42 15.39 13.88
CA ASP A 196 8.23 15.83 14.59
C ASP A 196 6.95 15.58 13.76
N LEU A 197 7.09 15.44 12.44
CA LEU A 197 5.98 15.14 11.54
C LEU A 197 5.71 13.63 11.48
N LYS A 198 4.65 13.22 12.19
CA LYS A 198 4.10 11.86 12.16
C LYS A 198 2.91 11.82 11.21
N VAL A 199 2.96 10.93 10.22
CA VAL A 199 1.88 10.75 9.23
C VAL A 199 1.35 9.31 9.26
N PRO A 200 0.03 9.08 9.25
CA PRO A 200 -0.51 7.74 9.13
C PRO A 200 -0.31 7.23 7.70
N ALA A 201 0.43 6.14 7.54
CA ALA A 201 0.62 5.39 6.31
C ALA A 201 -0.24 4.13 6.33
N VAL A 202 -1.04 3.92 5.28
CA VAL A 202 -1.84 2.70 5.12
C VAL A 202 -0.95 1.62 4.51
N ILE A 203 -0.71 0.54 5.27
CA ILE A 203 0.11 -0.59 4.82
C ILE A 203 -0.72 -1.72 4.21
N TRP A 204 -2.00 -1.79 4.58
CA TRP A 204 -2.94 -2.76 4.03
C TRP A 204 -4.35 -2.18 4.04
N SER A 205 -5.11 -2.37 2.97
CA SER A 205 -6.53 -2.05 2.98
C SER A 205 -7.33 -2.95 2.06
N LYS A 206 -8.60 -3.16 2.41
CA LYS A 206 -9.60 -3.78 1.56
C LYS A 206 -10.93 -3.06 1.78
N THR A 207 -11.54 -2.62 0.69
CA THR A 207 -12.90 -2.12 0.68
C THR A 207 -13.78 -3.12 -0.06
N VAL A 208 -14.87 -3.52 0.59
CA VAL A 208 -15.90 -4.37 0.01
C VAL A 208 -17.20 -3.56 -0.06
N ARG A 209 -17.79 -3.52 -1.24
CA ARG A 209 -19.04 -2.80 -1.52
C ARG A 209 -20.18 -3.80 -1.65
N GLN A 210 -21.42 -3.32 -1.62
CA GLN A 210 -22.54 -4.20 -1.91
C GLN A 210 -22.37 -4.89 -3.28
N ASN A 211 -22.59 -6.20 -3.29
CA ASN A 211 -22.71 -6.96 -4.52
C ASN A 211 -24.14 -6.80 -5.09
N LEU A 212 -24.30 -5.97 -6.13
CA LEU A 212 -25.60 -5.71 -6.76
C LEU A 212 -26.21 -6.94 -7.45
N ALA A 213 -25.40 -7.96 -7.77
CA ALA A 213 -25.88 -9.21 -8.35
C ALA A 213 -26.45 -10.17 -7.28
N ASN A 214 -26.13 -9.97 -6.00
CA ASN A 214 -26.61 -10.80 -4.90
C ASN A 214 -27.52 -9.99 -3.97
N ARG A 215 -28.84 -10.20 -4.11
CA ARG A 215 -29.87 -9.51 -3.30
C ARG A 215 -29.77 -9.79 -1.80
N ASN A 216 -29.14 -10.91 -1.42
CA ASN A 216 -28.96 -11.31 -0.02
C ASN A 216 -27.61 -10.85 0.55
N TYR A 217 -26.85 -10.04 -0.19
CA TYR A 217 -25.55 -9.58 0.25
C TYR A 217 -25.67 -8.47 1.29
N THR A 218 -25.32 -8.80 2.53
CA THR A 218 -25.46 -7.91 3.70
C THR A 218 -24.16 -7.22 4.06
N VAL A 219 -24.23 -6.25 4.98
CA VAL A 219 -23.04 -5.59 5.55
C VAL A 219 -22.13 -6.61 6.25
N GLN A 220 -22.70 -7.60 6.93
CA GLN A 220 -21.96 -8.70 7.56
C GLN A 220 -21.25 -9.58 6.53
N SER A 221 -21.84 -9.75 5.33
CA SER A 221 -21.22 -10.48 4.23
C SER A 221 -19.99 -9.72 3.71
N ALA A 222 -20.11 -8.39 3.54
CA ALA A 222 -19.00 -7.53 3.16
C ALA A 222 -17.87 -7.50 4.19
N LEU A 223 -18.22 -7.46 5.49
CA LEU A 223 -17.23 -7.54 6.56
C LEU A 223 -16.49 -8.88 6.54
N ARG A 224 -17.23 -9.98 6.47
CA ARG A 224 -16.67 -11.32 6.39
C ARG A 224 -15.69 -11.43 5.22
N GLU A 225 -16.11 -10.99 4.04
CA GLU A 225 -15.25 -11.00 2.85
C GLU A 225 -13.98 -10.16 3.09
N ALA A 226 -14.09 -8.94 3.64
CA ALA A 226 -12.93 -8.12 3.93
C ALA A 226 -11.95 -8.79 4.92
N VAL A 227 -12.48 -9.46 5.94
CA VAL A 227 -11.69 -10.23 6.92
C VAL A 227 -11.06 -11.46 6.28
N GLU A 228 -11.79 -12.20 5.45
CA GLU A 228 -11.27 -13.38 4.73
C GLU A 228 -10.09 -13.01 3.82
N TYR A 229 -10.19 -11.90 3.07
CA TYR A 229 -9.07 -11.39 2.28
C TYR A 229 -7.86 -11.02 3.15
N PHE A 230 -8.08 -10.38 4.30
CA PHE A 230 -6.97 -10.10 5.22
C PHE A 230 -6.31 -11.39 5.73
N LEU A 231 -7.13 -12.38 6.12
CA LEU A 231 -6.63 -13.65 6.64
C LEU A 231 -5.86 -14.46 5.61
N GLU A 232 -6.27 -14.40 4.34
CA GLU A 232 -5.52 -14.99 3.23
C GLU A 232 -4.14 -14.33 3.10
N ASP A 233 -4.08 -13.01 3.01
CA ASP A 233 -2.82 -12.25 2.93
C ASP A 233 -1.94 -12.49 4.17
N TRP A 234 -2.53 -12.51 5.36
CA TRP A 234 -1.82 -12.75 6.62
C TRP A 234 -1.18 -14.14 6.67
N ARG A 235 -1.88 -15.17 6.19
CA ARG A 235 -1.35 -16.54 6.11
C ARG A 235 -0.26 -16.64 5.04
N ALA A 236 -0.41 -15.95 3.91
CA ALA A 236 0.59 -15.93 2.85
C ALA A 236 1.86 -15.16 3.25
N ALA A 237 1.76 -14.22 4.19
CA ALA A 237 2.90 -13.47 4.70
C ALA A 237 3.75 -14.27 5.69
N LYS A 238 3.16 -15.19 6.47
CA LYS A 238 3.88 -16.07 7.41
C LYS A 238 4.75 -17.09 6.70
#